data_AF-A0A3B4U1T5-F1
#
_entry.id   AF-A0A3B4U1T5-F1
#
_cell.length_a   1.000
_cell.length_b   1.000
_cell.length_c   1.000
_cell.angle_alpha   90.00
_cell.angle_beta   90.00
_cell.angle_gamma   90.00
#
_symmetry.space_group_name_H-M   'P 1'
#
loop_
_entity.id
_entity.type
_entity.pdbx_description
1 polymer ?
#
loop_
_entity_poly.entity_id
_entity_poly.type
_entity_poly.pdbx_seq_one_letter_code
_entity_poly.pdbx_strand_id
1 'polypeptide(L)'
;MENKYNLKSPAVKRLMKEAAELRDPTEHYHAQPLEDNLFEWHFSVRGPPDSDFDGGVYHGRIVLPPEYPMKPPSIILLTPNGRFEVGKKICLSISGHHPETWQPSWSIRTALIAIIGFMPTKGEGAIGSLDYTPEERRALAKKSQDFCCEACGCSMRSALLALTPNSHPSAEDHKAKELAQQINFKAESSLSRQASESGGAESKPSTLTQGDTSTSASQEDADWPQAEQPEASPAAEGSPPHTTPGTGRPLSPRQRRTQQHSHQAQRDSREAANRPAFAAPPRQPQDESHAGSAVLIVVLTLALAALIFRRIYLAQEYKFDYEL
;
A
#
# COMPACT_ATOMS: atom_id res chain seq x y z
N MET A 1 -16.01 -19.05 -6.49
CA MET A 1 -14.74 -18.77 -5.78
C MET A 1 -14.39 -19.79 -4.69
N GLU A 2 -15.35 -20.22 -3.86
CA GLU A 2 -15.09 -20.96 -2.59
C GLU A 2 -14.08 -22.12 -2.71
N ASN A 3 -14.21 -22.99 -3.70
CA ASN A 3 -13.32 -24.14 -3.92
C ASN A 3 -11.85 -23.79 -4.26
N LYS A 4 -11.51 -22.52 -4.54
CA LYS A 4 -10.14 -22.07 -4.86
C LYS A 4 -9.34 -21.67 -3.60
N TYR A 5 -10.00 -21.40 -2.47
CA TYR A 5 -9.36 -20.78 -1.30
C TYR A 5 -9.51 -21.59 -0.02
N ASN A 6 -8.49 -21.58 0.83
CA ASN A 6 -8.55 -22.24 2.13
C ASN A 6 -9.49 -21.49 3.09
N LEU A 7 -10.75 -21.94 3.16
CA LEU A 7 -11.80 -21.40 4.04
C LEU A 7 -11.46 -21.44 5.54
N LYS A 8 -10.38 -22.12 5.96
CA LYS A 8 -9.88 -22.07 7.36
C LYS A 8 -9.04 -20.82 7.64
N SER A 9 -8.50 -20.16 6.61
CA SER A 9 -7.71 -18.93 6.75
C SER A 9 -8.57 -17.76 7.25
N PRO A 10 -8.17 -17.05 8.32
CA PRO A 10 -8.88 -15.85 8.79
C PRO A 10 -8.98 -14.75 7.71
N ALA A 11 -7.94 -14.58 6.89
CA ALA A 11 -7.92 -13.62 5.80
C ALA A 11 -8.99 -13.94 4.74
N VAL A 12 -9.07 -15.21 4.31
CA VAL A 12 -10.08 -15.67 3.34
C VAL A 12 -11.50 -15.49 3.90
N LYS A 13 -11.74 -15.85 5.17
CA LYS A 13 -13.03 -15.63 5.83
C LYS A 13 -13.42 -14.15 5.88
N ARG A 14 -12.48 -13.27 6.22
CA ARG A 14 -12.69 -11.81 6.28
C ARG A 14 -13.05 -11.26 4.90
N LEU A 15 -12.26 -11.60 3.87
CA LEU A 15 -12.45 -11.12 2.51
C LEU A 15 -13.73 -11.66 1.86
N MET A 16 -14.11 -12.91 2.10
CA MET A 16 -15.39 -13.44 1.63
C MET A 16 -16.60 -12.78 2.30
N LYS A 17 -16.50 -12.42 3.60
CA LYS A 17 -17.55 -11.63 4.26
C LYS A 17 -17.66 -10.24 3.63
N GLU A 18 -16.54 -9.54 3.44
CA GLU A 18 -16.57 -8.20 2.83
C GLU A 18 -17.02 -8.24 1.37
N ALA A 19 -16.70 -9.29 0.61
CA ALA A 19 -17.18 -9.44 -0.77
C ALA A 19 -18.69 -9.66 -0.84
N ALA A 20 -19.28 -10.34 0.15
CA ALA A 20 -20.73 -10.45 0.28
C ALA A 20 -21.40 -9.15 0.77
N GLU A 21 -20.65 -8.30 1.48
CA GLU A 21 -21.09 -6.99 2.00
C GLU A 21 -21.03 -5.86 0.94
N LEU A 22 -20.07 -5.94 0.01
CA LEU A 22 -19.75 -4.90 -0.98
C LEU A 22 -20.16 -5.28 -2.43
N ARG A 23 -20.75 -6.46 -2.63
CA ARG A 23 -21.17 -7.01 -3.94
C ARG A 23 -21.98 -6.03 -4.79
N ASP A 24 -22.88 -5.30 -4.17
CA ASP A 24 -23.84 -4.45 -4.88
C ASP A 24 -23.38 -2.98 -4.81
N PRO A 25 -23.38 -2.23 -5.92
CA PRO A 25 -22.86 -0.86 -5.96
C PRO A 25 -23.73 0.10 -5.16
N THR A 26 -23.10 1.10 -4.53
CA THR A 26 -23.80 2.23 -3.88
C THR A 26 -23.77 3.47 -4.77
N GLU A 27 -24.39 4.57 -4.31
CA GLU A 27 -24.30 5.87 -5.00
C GLU A 27 -22.90 6.51 -4.89
N HIS A 28 -22.09 6.11 -3.91
CA HIS A 28 -20.79 6.72 -3.60
C HIS A 28 -19.57 5.85 -3.93
N TYR A 29 -19.69 4.52 -3.81
CA TYR A 29 -18.60 3.58 -4.08
C TYR A 29 -19.12 2.17 -4.44
N HIS A 30 -18.25 1.39 -5.09
CA HIS A 30 -18.44 -0.03 -5.39
C HIS A 30 -17.05 -0.70 -5.39
N ALA A 31 -16.93 -1.92 -4.87
CA ALA A 31 -15.68 -2.67 -4.92
C ALA A 31 -15.90 -4.20 -4.88
N GLN A 32 -15.16 -4.92 -5.71
CA GLN A 32 -15.23 -6.38 -5.81
C GLN A 32 -13.84 -7.00 -6.04
N PRO A 33 -13.58 -8.23 -5.56
CA PRO A 33 -12.40 -9.00 -5.95
C PRO A 33 -12.40 -9.32 -7.45
N LEU A 34 -11.21 -9.52 -8.02
CA LEU A 34 -11.09 -10.17 -9.34
C LEU A 34 -11.61 -11.61 -9.27
N GLU A 35 -12.23 -12.09 -10.36
CA GLU A 35 -12.86 -13.42 -10.42
C GLU A 35 -11.91 -14.56 -10.02
N ASP A 36 -10.64 -14.40 -10.38
CA ASP A 36 -9.59 -15.37 -10.12
C ASP A 36 -8.72 -15.03 -8.89
N ASN A 37 -8.72 -13.79 -8.37
CA ASN A 37 -7.86 -13.33 -7.28
C ASN A 37 -8.62 -12.60 -6.16
N LEU A 38 -8.90 -13.29 -5.04
CA LEU A 38 -9.56 -12.73 -3.86
C LEU A 38 -8.73 -11.67 -3.12
N PHE A 39 -7.42 -11.60 -3.38
CA PHE A 39 -6.49 -10.64 -2.76
C PHE A 39 -6.21 -9.41 -3.64
N GLU A 40 -6.85 -9.30 -4.80
CA GLU A 40 -6.80 -8.10 -5.63
C GLU A 40 -8.21 -7.69 -6.02
N TRP A 41 -8.58 -6.46 -5.69
CA TRP A 41 -9.93 -5.93 -5.87
C TRP A 41 -9.89 -4.71 -6.76
N HIS A 42 -10.91 -4.53 -7.59
CA HIS A 42 -11.15 -3.29 -8.31
C HIS A 42 -12.26 -2.50 -7.61
N PHE A 43 -12.13 -1.17 -7.62
CA PHE A 43 -13.11 -0.28 -6.99
C PHE A 43 -13.36 0.97 -7.83
N SER A 44 -14.54 1.55 -7.65
CA SER A 44 -14.86 2.90 -8.12
C SER A 44 -15.39 3.73 -6.95
N VAL A 45 -15.00 5.00 -6.88
CA VAL A 45 -15.50 5.99 -5.90
C VAL A 45 -15.96 7.26 -6.60
N ARG A 46 -17.04 7.87 -6.13
CA ARG A 46 -17.46 9.21 -6.55
C ARG A 46 -16.56 10.26 -5.89
N GLY A 47 -16.27 11.35 -6.59
CA GLY A 47 -15.67 12.53 -5.96
C GLY A 47 -16.58 13.11 -4.87
N PRO A 48 -16.03 13.71 -3.80
CA PRO A 48 -16.84 14.44 -2.83
C PRO A 48 -17.62 15.59 -3.50
N PRO A 49 -18.88 15.84 -3.08
CA PRO A 49 -19.59 17.06 -3.46
C PRO A 49 -18.84 18.30 -2.97
N ASP A 50 -19.11 19.45 -3.59
CA ASP A 50 -18.55 20.76 -3.21
C ASP A 50 -17.00 20.80 -3.22
N SER A 51 -16.39 19.98 -4.09
CA SER A 51 -14.93 19.84 -4.22
C SER A 51 -14.47 19.87 -5.69
N ASP A 52 -13.17 20.03 -5.92
CA ASP A 52 -12.59 20.01 -7.28
C ASP A 52 -12.72 18.64 -7.99
N PHE A 53 -13.16 17.62 -7.26
CA PHE A 53 -13.37 16.25 -7.74
C PHE A 53 -14.84 15.94 -8.02
N ASP A 54 -15.75 16.87 -7.71
CA ASP A 54 -17.20 16.71 -7.85
C ASP A 54 -17.62 16.46 -9.30
N GLY A 55 -18.71 15.73 -9.47
CA GLY A 55 -19.15 15.17 -10.75
C GLY A 55 -18.26 14.05 -11.29
N GLY A 56 -17.09 13.76 -10.69
CA GLY A 56 -16.19 12.70 -11.10
C GLY A 56 -16.47 11.33 -10.47
N VAL A 57 -16.02 10.27 -11.14
CA VAL A 57 -16.03 8.87 -10.67
C VAL A 57 -14.68 8.24 -11.02
N TYR A 58 -13.96 7.79 -10.00
CA TYR A 58 -12.55 7.41 -10.09
C TYR A 58 -12.37 5.92 -9.83
N HIS A 59 -11.78 5.22 -10.79
CA HIS A 59 -11.45 3.81 -10.68
C HIS A 59 -10.08 3.63 -10.01
N GLY A 60 -9.94 2.52 -9.29
CA GLY A 60 -8.68 2.07 -8.70
C GLY A 60 -8.68 0.58 -8.40
N ARG A 61 -7.59 0.11 -7.79
CA ARG A 61 -7.46 -1.26 -7.30
C ARG A 61 -6.82 -1.31 -5.90
N ILE A 62 -7.16 -2.35 -5.15
CA ILE A 62 -6.68 -2.63 -3.80
C ILE A 62 -5.96 -3.99 -3.84
N VAL A 63 -4.70 -4.01 -3.43
CA VAL A 63 -3.89 -5.24 -3.31
C VAL A 63 -3.73 -5.56 -1.83
N LEU A 64 -4.25 -6.71 -1.42
CA LEU A 64 -4.37 -7.14 -0.03
C LEU A 64 -3.24 -8.13 0.30
N PRO A 65 -2.51 -7.95 1.42
CA PRO A 65 -1.51 -8.93 1.85
C PRO A 65 -2.17 -10.23 2.34
N PRO A 66 -1.49 -11.40 2.28
CA PRO A 66 -1.98 -12.65 2.85
C PRO A 66 -2.34 -12.56 4.34
N GLU A 67 -1.71 -11.63 5.07
CA GLU A 67 -1.97 -11.37 6.49
C GLU A 67 -3.11 -10.37 6.74
N TYR A 68 -3.85 -9.92 5.73
CA TYR A 68 -5.02 -9.06 5.92
C TYR A 68 -6.06 -9.73 6.85
N PRO A 69 -6.68 -9.03 7.83
CA PRO A 69 -6.61 -7.59 8.10
C PRO A 69 -5.50 -7.17 9.08
N MET A 70 -4.57 -8.05 9.47
CA MET A 70 -3.47 -7.71 10.39
C MET A 70 -2.39 -6.83 9.74
N LYS A 71 -2.33 -6.80 8.41
CA LYS A 71 -1.57 -5.82 7.63
C LYS A 71 -2.51 -4.99 6.73
N PRO A 72 -2.25 -3.68 6.54
CA PRO A 72 -3.00 -2.81 5.64
C PRO A 72 -2.87 -3.21 4.16
N PRO A 73 -3.83 -2.79 3.31
CA PRO A 73 -3.73 -2.93 1.86
C PRO A 73 -2.72 -1.94 1.23
N SER A 74 -2.35 -2.22 -0.02
CA SER A 74 -1.86 -1.21 -0.97
C SER A 74 -3.02 -0.71 -1.84
N ILE A 75 -3.16 0.60 -2.01
CA ILE A 75 -4.22 1.23 -2.82
C ILE A 75 -3.57 1.91 -4.02
N ILE A 76 -4.15 1.76 -5.22
CA ILE A 76 -3.68 2.34 -6.48
C ILE A 76 -4.87 2.99 -7.19
N LEU A 77 -4.74 4.24 -7.64
CA LEU A 77 -5.72 4.87 -8.55
C LEU A 77 -5.35 4.58 -10.00
N LEU A 78 -6.38 4.36 -10.83
CA LEU A 78 -6.24 4.05 -12.25
C LEU A 78 -6.81 5.16 -13.14
N THR A 79 -7.83 5.90 -12.68
CA THR A 79 -8.37 7.05 -13.39
C THR A 79 -7.56 8.33 -13.09
N PRO A 80 -7.13 9.10 -14.12
CA PRO A 80 -6.48 10.40 -13.93
C PRO A 80 -7.35 11.39 -13.14
N ASN A 81 -6.76 12.01 -12.13
CA ASN A 81 -7.52 12.78 -11.12
C ASN A 81 -6.80 14.05 -10.61
N GLY A 82 -5.50 14.25 -10.88
CA GLY A 82 -4.76 15.46 -10.46
C GLY A 82 -4.48 15.57 -8.95
N ARG A 83 -4.66 14.47 -8.20
CA ARG A 83 -4.44 14.34 -6.76
C ARG A 83 -3.47 13.23 -6.41
N PHE A 84 -3.57 12.11 -7.11
CA PHE A 84 -2.75 10.91 -6.97
C PHE A 84 -2.22 10.46 -8.33
N GLU A 85 -0.94 10.10 -8.38
CA GLU A 85 -0.30 9.60 -9.59
C GLU A 85 -0.82 8.20 -9.97
N VAL A 86 -1.30 8.08 -11.21
CA VAL A 86 -1.95 6.87 -11.73
C VAL A 86 -0.97 5.68 -11.75
N GLY A 87 -1.46 4.51 -11.33
CA GLY A 87 -0.70 3.26 -11.32
C GLY A 87 0.26 3.08 -10.14
N LYS A 88 0.57 4.16 -9.38
CA LYS A 88 1.40 4.08 -8.17
C LYS A 88 0.57 3.76 -6.92
N LYS A 89 1.27 3.26 -5.90
CA LYS A 89 0.70 3.11 -4.55
C LYS A 89 0.56 4.49 -3.90
N ILE A 90 -0.60 4.79 -3.34
CA ILE A 90 -0.83 6.04 -2.62
C ILE A 90 -0.48 5.90 -1.13
N CYS A 91 0.15 6.93 -0.56
CA CYS A 91 0.43 7.03 0.87
C CYS A 91 -0.72 7.73 1.60
N LEU A 92 -1.53 6.95 2.31
CA LEU A 92 -2.54 7.41 3.26
C LEU A 92 -2.34 6.71 4.62
N SER A 93 -2.90 7.23 5.72
CA SER A 93 -2.88 6.57 7.04
C SER A 93 -3.68 5.25 7.13
N ILE A 94 -4.40 4.91 6.05
CA ILE A 94 -5.06 3.60 5.81
C ILE A 94 -4.23 2.63 4.95
N SER A 95 -3.08 3.08 4.42
CA SER A 95 -2.26 2.34 3.46
C SER A 95 -1.04 1.71 4.12
N GLY A 96 -0.42 0.72 3.45
CA GLY A 96 0.81 0.07 3.90
C GLY A 96 2.08 0.92 4.03
N HIS A 97 1.99 2.24 3.88
CA HIS A 97 3.08 3.16 4.21
C HIS A 97 3.10 3.58 5.69
N HIS A 98 1.98 3.43 6.41
CA HIS A 98 1.89 3.64 7.87
C HIS A 98 1.27 2.40 8.57
N PRO A 99 1.99 1.28 8.65
CA PRO A 99 1.51 0.07 9.33
C PRO A 99 1.19 0.29 10.81
N GLU A 100 1.76 1.31 11.44
CA GLU A 100 1.51 1.74 12.83
C GLU A 100 0.23 2.57 13.00
N THR A 101 -0.36 3.11 11.92
CA THR A 101 -1.66 3.79 12.00
C THR A 101 -2.83 2.89 11.65
N TRP A 102 -2.59 1.81 10.89
CA TRP A 102 -3.60 0.82 10.50
C TRP A 102 -4.24 0.12 11.71
N GLN A 103 -5.55 -0.13 11.65
CA GLN A 103 -6.28 -0.97 12.61
C GLN A 103 -6.95 -2.16 11.90
N PRO A 104 -6.77 -3.42 12.36
CA PRO A 104 -7.43 -4.59 11.78
C PRO A 104 -8.97 -4.60 11.87
N SER A 105 -9.56 -3.66 12.61
CA SER A 105 -11.00 -3.39 12.65
C SER A 105 -11.53 -2.71 11.38
N TRP A 106 -10.69 -1.95 10.67
CA TRP A 106 -11.07 -1.26 9.43
C TRP A 106 -11.29 -2.24 8.28
N SER A 107 -12.28 -1.97 7.43
CA SER A 107 -12.66 -2.79 6.27
C SER A 107 -12.32 -2.09 4.96
N ILE A 108 -12.52 -2.78 3.84
CA ILE A 108 -12.49 -2.19 2.50
C ILE A 108 -13.51 -1.05 2.40
N ARG A 109 -14.71 -1.16 3.02
CA ARG A 109 -15.67 -0.04 3.13
C ARG A 109 -15.04 1.19 3.80
N THR A 110 -14.35 1.01 4.94
CA THR A 110 -13.65 2.10 5.64
C THR A 110 -12.57 2.72 4.75
N ALA A 111 -11.81 1.90 4.01
CA ALA A 111 -10.80 2.39 3.09
C ALA A 111 -11.40 3.21 1.93
N LEU A 112 -12.50 2.78 1.32
CA LEU A 112 -13.17 3.52 0.24
C LEU A 112 -13.70 4.88 0.70
N ILE A 113 -14.38 4.92 1.85
CA ILE A 113 -14.92 6.18 2.41
C ILE A 113 -13.79 7.11 2.86
N ALA A 114 -12.68 6.57 3.36
CA ALA A 114 -11.48 7.36 3.62
C ALA A 114 -10.80 7.89 2.34
N ILE A 115 -10.72 7.12 1.24
CA ILE A 115 -10.22 7.63 -0.06
C ILE A 115 -11.05 8.82 -0.54
N ILE A 116 -12.38 8.75 -0.39
CA ILE A 116 -13.30 9.87 -0.69
C ILE A 116 -12.95 11.08 0.20
N GLY A 117 -12.85 10.88 1.52
CA GLY A 117 -12.49 11.94 2.48
C GLY A 117 -11.09 12.55 2.31
N PHE A 118 -10.12 11.80 1.79
CA PHE A 118 -8.74 12.25 1.52
C PHE A 118 -8.55 12.91 0.15
N MET A 119 -9.52 12.80 -0.75
CA MET A 119 -9.42 13.38 -2.10
C MET A 119 -9.23 14.91 -2.10
N PRO A 120 -9.96 15.71 -1.30
CA PRO A 120 -9.86 17.17 -1.29
C PRO A 120 -8.79 17.75 -0.34
N THR A 121 -8.04 16.91 0.39
CA THR A 121 -6.98 17.39 1.29
C THR A 121 -5.72 17.77 0.51
N LYS A 122 -4.72 18.41 1.17
CA LYS A 122 -3.47 18.83 0.51
C LYS A 122 -2.49 17.66 0.29
N GLY A 123 -1.59 17.80 -0.67
CA GLY A 123 -0.61 16.75 -1.08
C GLY A 123 0.61 16.71 -0.19
N GLU A 124 1.16 17.89 0.12
CA GLU A 124 2.22 18.12 1.10
C GLU A 124 3.47 17.24 0.85
N GLY A 125 3.72 16.89 -0.42
CA GLY A 125 4.86 16.09 -0.86
C GLY A 125 4.76 14.59 -0.58
N ALA A 126 3.59 14.08 -0.17
CA ALA A 126 3.39 12.65 0.07
C ALA A 126 3.70 11.82 -1.19
N ILE A 127 4.27 10.62 -1.02
CA ILE A 127 4.69 9.79 -2.17
C ILE A 127 3.45 9.45 -3.03
N GLY A 128 3.50 9.90 -4.29
CA GLY A 128 2.41 9.75 -5.25
C GLY A 128 1.35 10.85 -5.22
N SER A 129 1.50 11.93 -4.45
CA SER A 129 0.61 13.10 -4.52
C SER A 129 0.89 13.97 -5.76
N LEU A 130 -0.15 14.60 -6.30
CA LEU A 130 -0.07 15.59 -7.36
C LEU A 130 -0.80 16.87 -6.96
N ASP A 131 -0.18 18.02 -7.19
CA ASP A 131 -0.70 19.34 -6.85
C ASP A 131 -1.15 20.13 -8.09
N TYR A 132 -2.04 19.50 -8.87
CA TYR A 132 -2.72 20.16 -10.00
C TYR A 132 -3.67 21.25 -9.48
N THR A 133 -3.95 22.23 -10.33
CA THR A 133 -4.88 23.32 -10.03
C THR A 133 -6.33 22.81 -9.81
N PRO A 134 -7.16 23.57 -9.08
CA PRO A 134 -8.59 23.29 -8.96
C PRO A 134 -9.29 23.14 -10.32
N GLU A 135 -8.92 23.98 -11.29
CA GLU A 135 -9.50 24.00 -12.65
C GLU A 135 -9.13 22.74 -13.44
N GLU A 136 -7.88 22.29 -13.36
CA GLU A 136 -7.43 21.03 -13.97
C GLU A 136 -8.09 19.82 -13.31
N ARG A 137 -8.22 19.81 -11.98
CA ARG A 137 -8.90 18.75 -11.24
C ARG A 137 -10.37 18.64 -11.65
N ARG A 138 -11.10 19.75 -11.75
CA ARG A 138 -12.49 19.79 -12.26
C ARG A 138 -12.59 19.35 -13.72
N ALA A 139 -11.57 19.62 -14.54
CA ALA A 139 -11.51 19.14 -15.93
C ALA A 139 -11.24 17.61 -16.00
N LEU A 140 -10.44 17.06 -15.09
CA LEU A 140 -10.23 15.62 -14.94
C LEU A 140 -11.47 14.92 -14.36
N ALA A 141 -12.16 15.53 -13.40
CA ALA A 141 -13.43 15.04 -12.86
C ALA A 141 -14.47 14.80 -13.97
N LYS A 142 -14.64 15.75 -14.89
CA LYS A 142 -15.51 15.58 -16.07
C LYS A 142 -15.05 14.43 -16.97
N LYS A 143 -13.74 14.35 -17.28
CA LYS A 143 -13.16 13.29 -18.12
C LYS A 143 -13.22 11.89 -17.47
N SER A 144 -13.27 11.81 -16.13
CA SER A 144 -13.29 10.55 -15.39
C SER A 144 -14.53 9.69 -15.71
N GLN A 145 -15.66 10.32 -16.05
CA GLN A 145 -16.90 9.65 -16.44
C GLN A 145 -16.75 8.76 -17.70
N ASP A 146 -15.86 9.15 -18.60
CA ASP A 146 -15.59 8.44 -19.87
C ASP A 146 -14.46 7.41 -19.74
N PHE A 147 -13.88 7.25 -18.53
CA PHE A 147 -12.87 6.23 -18.27
C PHE A 147 -13.48 4.83 -18.28
N CYS A 148 -12.85 3.92 -19.01
CA CYS A 148 -13.11 2.48 -18.96
C CYS A 148 -11.83 1.75 -18.53
N CYS A 149 -11.93 0.83 -17.57
CA CYS A 149 -10.77 0.07 -17.12
C CYS A 149 -10.46 -1.10 -18.05
N GLU A 150 -9.31 -1.07 -18.71
CA GLU A 150 -8.84 -2.13 -19.63
C GLU A 150 -8.75 -3.52 -18.96
N ALA A 151 -8.53 -3.58 -17.64
CA ALA A 151 -8.35 -4.84 -16.91
C ALA A 151 -9.66 -5.53 -16.48
N CYS A 152 -10.77 -4.80 -16.34
CA CYS A 152 -12.04 -5.34 -15.84
C CYS A 152 -13.29 -4.86 -16.61
N GLY A 153 -13.13 -4.10 -17.69
CA GLY A 153 -14.22 -3.58 -18.53
C GLY A 153 -15.13 -2.55 -17.86
N CYS A 154 -14.82 -2.11 -16.62
CA CYS A 154 -15.70 -1.21 -15.87
C CYS A 154 -15.68 0.21 -16.45
N SER A 155 -16.82 0.66 -16.94
CA SER A 155 -17.06 2.04 -17.42
C SER A 155 -17.59 2.92 -16.30
N MET A 156 -16.93 4.07 -16.04
CA MET A 156 -17.23 4.90 -14.86
C MET A 156 -18.63 5.50 -14.87
N ARG A 157 -19.13 5.87 -16.06
CA ARG A 157 -20.50 6.36 -16.30
C ARG A 157 -21.60 5.46 -15.72
N SER A 158 -21.34 4.17 -15.55
CA SER A 158 -22.29 3.19 -15.00
C SER A 158 -21.71 2.35 -13.85
N ALA A 159 -20.60 2.79 -13.23
CA ALA A 159 -19.92 2.03 -12.17
C ALA A 159 -20.56 2.16 -10.78
N LEU A 160 -21.43 3.16 -10.59
CA LEU A 160 -22.09 3.53 -9.35
C LEU A 160 -23.57 3.83 -9.60
N LEU A 161 -24.40 3.74 -8.56
CA LEU A 161 -25.80 4.17 -8.64
C LEU A 161 -25.88 5.70 -8.84
N ALA A 162 -26.95 6.16 -9.49
CA ALA A 162 -27.24 7.59 -9.61
C ALA A 162 -27.58 8.18 -8.22
N LEU A 163 -27.15 9.42 -7.97
CA LEU A 163 -27.47 10.12 -6.72
C LEU A 163 -28.98 10.36 -6.62
N THR A 164 -29.62 9.93 -5.52
CA THR A 164 -31.04 10.18 -5.28
C THR A 164 -31.25 11.21 -4.16
N PRO A 165 -32.14 12.22 -4.30
CA PRO A 165 -32.31 13.25 -3.25
C PRO A 165 -32.75 12.74 -1.86
N ASN A 166 -33.21 11.48 -1.78
CA ASN A 166 -33.66 10.82 -0.57
C ASN A 166 -32.67 9.71 -0.11
N SER A 167 -31.44 9.69 -0.64
CA SER A 167 -30.41 8.74 -0.27
C SER A 167 -29.96 8.96 1.18
N HIS A 168 -30.31 8.04 2.08
CA HIS A 168 -29.73 8.01 3.42
C HIS A 168 -28.57 6.99 3.46
N PRO A 169 -27.35 7.37 3.87
CA PRO A 169 -26.23 6.44 4.02
C PRO A 169 -26.58 5.31 5.02
N SER A 170 -26.01 4.12 4.82
CA SER A 170 -26.27 3.02 5.75
C SER A 170 -25.66 3.29 7.13
N ALA A 171 -26.10 2.56 8.16
CA ALA A 171 -25.50 2.64 9.50
C ALA A 171 -24.00 2.26 9.50
N GLU A 172 -23.55 1.49 8.51
CA GLU A 172 -22.16 1.08 8.28
C GLU A 172 -21.40 2.21 7.57
N ASP A 173 -22.04 2.91 6.64
CA ASP A 173 -21.46 4.10 5.98
C ASP A 173 -21.25 5.25 6.98
N HIS A 174 -22.21 5.49 7.87
CA HIS A 174 -22.07 6.45 8.97
C HIS A 174 -20.87 6.12 9.87
N LYS A 175 -20.77 4.90 10.38
CA LYS A 175 -19.62 4.44 11.20
C LYS A 175 -18.31 4.52 10.42
N ALA A 176 -18.30 4.15 9.15
CA ALA A 176 -17.11 4.23 8.30
C ALA A 176 -16.69 5.68 8.01
N LYS A 177 -17.63 6.63 7.94
CA LYS A 177 -17.37 8.07 7.81
C LYS A 177 -16.79 8.65 9.10
N GLU A 178 -17.30 8.27 10.27
CA GLU A 178 -16.72 8.64 11.58
C GLU A 178 -15.28 8.12 11.71
N LEU A 179 -15.04 6.85 11.34
CA LEU A 179 -13.69 6.28 11.30
C LEU A 179 -12.79 7.02 10.30
N ALA A 180 -13.27 7.33 9.09
CA ALA A 180 -12.53 8.09 8.08
C ALA A 180 -12.13 9.50 8.56
N GLN A 181 -12.98 10.16 9.35
CA GLN A 181 -12.66 11.46 9.96
C GLN A 181 -11.55 11.34 11.03
N GLN A 182 -11.62 10.33 11.90
CA GLN A 182 -10.56 10.04 12.88
C GLN A 182 -9.22 9.69 12.20
N ILE A 183 -9.29 8.94 11.09
CA ILE A 183 -8.19 8.56 10.21
C ILE A 183 -7.49 9.77 9.59
N ASN A 184 -8.27 10.76 9.10
CA ASN A 184 -7.75 11.99 8.50
C ASN A 184 -7.10 12.90 9.57
N PHE A 185 -7.83 13.17 10.67
CA PHE A 185 -7.32 13.98 11.77
C PHE A 185 -6.01 13.43 12.37
N LYS A 186 -5.90 12.10 12.49
CA LYS A 186 -4.65 11.46 12.93
C LYS A 186 -3.50 11.74 11.95
N ALA A 187 -3.73 11.68 10.64
CA ALA A 187 -2.71 11.97 9.63
C ALA A 187 -2.22 13.42 9.71
N GLU A 188 -3.15 14.39 9.74
CA GLU A 188 -2.85 15.82 9.91
C GLU A 188 -2.03 16.09 11.18
N SER A 189 -2.38 15.42 12.29
CA SER A 189 -1.66 15.53 13.56
C SER A 189 -0.23 14.95 13.52
N SER A 190 0.01 13.92 12.71
CA SER A 190 1.33 13.32 12.52
C SER A 190 2.22 14.19 11.63
N LEU A 191 1.69 14.67 10.50
CA LEU A 191 2.40 15.57 9.58
C LEU A 191 2.82 16.87 10.28
N SER A 192 1.92 17.46 11.07
CA SER A 192 2.19 18.66 11.87
C SER A 192 3.38 18.50 12.82
N ARG A 193 3.57 17.32 13.42
CA ARG A 193 4.70 17.03 14.32
C ARG A 193 6.01 16.89 13.55
N GLN A 194 6.01 16.16 12.44
CA GLN A 194 7.19 16.00 11.58
C GLN A 194 7.64 17.34 10.96
N ALA A 195 6.71 18.24 10.65
CA ALA A 195 7.03 19.62 10.26
C ALA A 195 7.74 20.40 11.40
N SER A 196 7.28 20.26 12.65
CA SER A 196 7.92 20.92 13.80
C SER A 196 9.28 20.33 14.19
N GLU A 197 9.52 19.04 13.96
CA GLU A 197 10.80 18.37 14.27
C GLU A 197 11.89 18.58 13.19
N SER A 198 11.51 18.98 11.97
CA SER A 198 12.44 19.13 10.83
C SER A 198 12.95 20.56 10.60
N GLY A 199 12.38 21.57 11.27
CA GLY A 199 12.78 22.99 11.13
C GLY A 199 14.04 23.42 11.92
N GLY A 200 14.83 22.48 12.42
CA GLY A 200 15.87 22.71 13.44
C GLY A 200 17.32 22.86 12.96
N ALA A 201 17.59 23.64 11.89
CA ALA A 201 18.98 23.84 11.41
C ALA A 201 19.26 25.27 10.90
N GLU A 202 20.31 25.88 11.47
CA GLU A 202 21.02 27.11 11.03
C GLU A 202 20.21 28.43 10.96
N SER A 203 20.77 29.63 11.22
CA SER A 203 22.13 30.03 11.63
C SER A 203 22.08 31.30 12.51
N LYS A 204 23.13 31.56 13.32
CA LYS A 204 23.32 32.84 14.03
C LYS A 204 23.87 33.93 13.08
N PRO A 205 23.64 35.22 13.40
CA PRO A 205 24.78 36.02 13.87
C PRO A 205 24.49 36.90 15.12
N SER A 206 25.56 37.48 15.67
CA SER A 206 25.62 38.35 16.86
C SER A 206 25.01 39.76 16.60
N THR A 207 24.74 40.66 17.56
CA THR A 207 25.65 41.24 18.59
C THR A 207 24.88 42.16 19.58
N LEU A 208 25.43 42.38 20.80
CA LEU A 208 25.24 43.46 21.83
C LEU A 208 24.04 44.46 21.72
N THR A 209 23.44 45.00 22.80
CA THR A 209 24.06 45.55 24.05
C THR A 209 23.04 45.68 25.20
N GLN A 210 23.48 46.23 26.36
CA GLN A 210 22.74 46.70 27.55
C GLN A 210 21.34 47.31 27.27
N GLY A 211 20.32 47.26 28.15
CA GLY A 211 20.21 46.71 29.51
C GLY A 211 19.78 47.77 30.54
N ASP A 212 18.82 47.49 31.43
CA ASP A 212 18.55 48.34 32.63
C ASP A 212 17.71 47.65 33.73
N THR A 213 17.58 48.29 34.91
CA THR A 213 17.11 47.68 36.18
C THR A 213 15.78 48.25 36.72
N SER A 214 14.92 47.42 37.34
CA SER A 214 13.97 47.85 38.40
C SER A 214 13.39 46.67 39.22
N THR A 215 12.95 46.94 40.45
CA THR A 215 12.77 45.94 41.53
C THR A 215 11.40 46.01 42.22
N SER A 216 10.76 44.86 42.48
CA SER A 216 9.89 44.51 43.64
C SER A 216 9.32 43.09 43.40
N ALA A 217 9.56 42.07 44.24
CA ALA A 217 8.98 41.80 45.57
C ALA A 217 7.50 41.31 45.49
N SER A 218 7.07 40.19 46.11
CA SER A 218 7.67 39.40 47.21
C SER A 218 7.45 37.87 47.11
N GLN A 219 8.24 37.15 47.93
CA GLN A 219 8.04 35.90 48.70
C GLN A 219 6.63 35.24 48.69
N GLU A 220 6.43 33.93 48.89
CA GLU A 220 7.08 32.92 49.78
C GLU A 220 7.01 31.48 49.16
N ASP A 221 7.78 30.43 49.51
CA ASP A 221 9.12 30.30 50.15
C ASP A 221 9.70 28.85 49.93
N ALA A 222 10.05 28.08 50.99
CA ALA A 222 10.72 26.75 50.99
C ALA A 222 9.91 25.54 50.44
N ASP A 223 10.46 24.34 50.13
CA ASP A 223 11.58 23.59 50.76
C ASP A 223 12.33 22.59 49.81
N TRP A 224 13.45 22.01 50.30
CA TRP A 224 14.42 21.09 49.65
C TRP A 224 14.19 19.61 50.17
N PRO A 225 15.01 18.55 49.95
CA PRO A 225 16.35 18.48 49.37
C PRO A 225 16.67 17.38 48.32
N GLN A 226 17.93 17.43 47.88
CA GLN A 226 18.61 16.60 46.87
C GLN A 226 18.79 15.12 47.25
N ALA A 227 19.24 14.33 46.26
CA ALA A 227 19.80 13.00 46.43
C ALA A 227 21.35 12.99 46.32
N GLU A 228 22.00 12.01 46.95
CA GLU A 228 23.41 11.65 46.78
C GLU A 228 23.60 10.12 46.63
N GLN A 229 24.81 9.70 46.25
CA GLN A 229 25.30 8.31 46.17
C GLN A 229 26.20 8.01 47.42
N PRO A 230 27.10 6.98 47.56
CA PRO A 230 27.56 5.95 46.60
C PRO A 230 27.93 4.53 47.14
N GLU A 231 28.44 3.71 46.21
CA GLU A 231 29.55 2.71 46.30
C GLU A 231 29.51 1.33 47.05
N ALA A 232 30.12 0.36 46.34
CA ALA A 232 31.02 -0.74 46.79
C ALA A 232 30.49 -2.04 47.46
N SER A 233 31.37 -3.07 47.49
CA SER A 233 31.13 -4.49 47.88
C SER A 233 32.30 -5.03 48.75
N PRO A 234 32.22 -6.24 49.35
CA PRO A 234 32.93 -7.42 48.78
C PRO A 234 32.31 -8.82 49.08
N ALA A 235 33.08 -9.91 48.87
CA ALA A 235 32.72 -11.35 48.94
C ALA A 235 32.94 -12.00 50.35
N ALA A 236 32.88 -13.31 50.67
CA ALA A 236 32.73 -14.62 49.95
C ALA A 236 32.07 -15.66 50.95
N GLU A 237 32.05 -17.02 50.88
CA GLU A 237 32.57 -18.14 50.03
C GLU A 237 31.79 -19.46 50.38
N GLY A 238 32.15 -20.66 49.88
CA GLY A 238 31.71 -21.97 50.42
C GLY A 238 31.42 -23.09 49.39
N SER A 239 31.69 -24.38 49.74
CA SER A 239 31.50 -25.59 48.88
C SER A 239 31.68 -26.92 49.68
N PRO A 240 31.54 -28.16 49.12
CA PRO A 240 30.85 -28.55 47.86
C PRO A 240 29.62 -29.53 47.81
N PRO A 241 29.67 -30.87 48.06
CA PRO A 241 29.41 -31.83 46.96
C PRO A 241 28.27 -32.87 47.12
N HIS A 242 27.76 -33.39 45.99
CA HIS A 242 27.29 -34.79 45.79
C HIS A 242 27.09 -35.11 44.28
N THR A 243 26.73 -36.36 43.92
CA THR A 243 27.16 -36.97 42.63
C THR A 243 26.05 -37.61 41.77
N THR A 244 25.91 -37.17 40.50
CA THR A 244 25.37 -37.91 39.31
C THR A 244 23.91 -38.45 39.30
N PRO A 245 23.29 -38.80 38.13
CA PRO A 245 23.57 -38.37 36.74
C PRO A 245 22.32 -37.97 35.89
N GLY A 246 22.52 -37.06 34.92
CA GLY A 246 22.01 -37.22 33.54
C GLY A 246 20.60 -36.74 33.14
N THR A 247 20.52 -35.64 32.39
CA THR A 247 19.70 -35.52 31.14
C THR A 247 20.12 -34.30 30.31
N GLY A 248 19.64 -34.22 29.05
CA GLY A 248 20.23 -33.46 27.95
C GLY A 248 20.53 -31.97 28.12
N ARG A 249 21.70 -31.56 27.61
CA ARG A 249 22.15 -30.16 27.44
C ARG A 249 22.21 -29.81 25.94
N PRO A 250 21.68 -28.66 25.49
CA PRO A 250 21.59 -28.34 24.07
C PRO A 250 22.97 -28.06 23.43
N LEU A 251 23.14 -28.53 22.18
CA LEU A 251 24.37 -28.34 21.40
C LEU A 251 24.60 -26.88 21.01
N SER A 252 25.87 -26.47 21.01
CA SER A 252 26.28 -25.13 20.58
C SER A 252 26.02 -24.88 19.08
N PRO A 253 25.86 -23.62 18.64
CA PRO A 253 25.65 -23.29 17.22
C PRO A 253 26.76 -23.84 16.30
N ARG A 254 28.01 -23.89 16.79
CA ARG A 254 29.16 -24.39 16.04
C ARG A 254 29.09 -25.90 15.79
N GLN A 255 28.63 -26.68 16.79
CA GLN A 255 28.42 -28.14 16.65
C GLN A 255 27.23 -28.47 15.73
N ARG A 256 26.14 -27.70 15.82
CA ARG A 256 24.94 -27.90 14.99
C ARG A 256 25.25 -27.76 13.49
N ARG A 257 26.12 -26.80 13.13
CA ARG A 257 26.56 -26.58 11.74
C ARG A 257 27.34 -27.77 11.17
N THR A 258 28.21 -28.41 11.96
CA THR A 258 29.01 -29.56 11.50
C THR A 258 28.13 -30.78 11.17
N GLN A 259 27.13 -31.08 12.01
CA GLN A 259 26.19 -32.18 11.76
C GLN A 259 25.34 -31.96 10.50
N GLN A 260 24.97 -30.71 10.21
CA GLN A 260 24.20 -30.37 9.02
C GLN A 260 24.99 -30.64 7.73
N HIS A 261 26.28 -30.30 7.68
CA HIS A 261 27.12 -30.61 6.52
C HIS A 261 27.34 -32.12 6.32
N SER A 262 27.52 -32.91 7.39
CA SER A 262 27.67 -34.37 7.26
C SER A 262 26.41 -35.05 6.72
N HIS A 263 25.21 -34.60 7.12
CA HIS A 263 23.96 -35.16 6.61
C HIS A 263 23.65 -34.76 5.17
N GLN A 264 24.12 -33.59 4.70
CA GLN A 264 23.95 -33.18 3.31
C GLN A 264 24.80 -34.05 2.37
N ALA A 265 26.11 -34.16 2.62
CA ALA A 265 27.02 -34.95 1.80
C ALA A 265 26.63 -36.43 1.69
N GLN A 266 26.01 -36.99 2.74
CA GLN A 266 25.53 -38.37 2.78
C GLN A 266 24.20 -38.59 2.03
N ARG A 267 23.47 -37.53 1.68
CA ARG A 267 22.33 -37.58 0.75
C ARG A 267 22.79 -37.50 -0.70
N ASP A 268 23.61 -36.52 -1.03
CA ASP A 268 24.11 -36.30 -2.40
C ASP A 268 24.84 -37.56 -2.92
N SER A 269 25.61 -38.23 -2.04
CA SER A 269 26.30 -39.50 -2.32
C SER A 269 25.37 -40.70 -2.60
N ARG A 270 24.10 -40.65 -2.16
CA ARG A 270 23.09 -41.70 -2.40
C ARG A 270 22.25 -41.44 -3.63
N GLU A 271 21.98 -40.19 -3.96
CA GLU A 271 21.13 -39.82 -5.10
C GLU A 271 21.84 -40.04 -6.45
N ALA A 272 23.17 -39.87 -6.49
CA ALA A 272 23.99 -40.17 -7.66
C ALA A 272 24.05 -41.67 -8.03
N ALA A 273 23.76 -42.58 -7.08
CA ALA A 273 24.03 -44.01 -7.22
C ALA A 273 22.87 -44.84 -7.81
N ASN A 274 21.68 -44.24 -8.02
CA ASN A 274 20.46 -45.00 -8.33
C ASN A 274 19.66 -44.42 -9.51
N ARG A 275 20.35 -44.04 -10.59
CA ARG A 275 19.74 -43.50 -11.82
C ARG A 275 19.78 -44.53 -12.95
N PRO A 276 18.63 -45.10 -13.39
CA PRO A 276 18.61 -46.07 -14.48
C PRO A 276 18.95 -45.41 -15.83
N ALA A 277 19.78 -46.08 -16.62
CA ALA A 277 20.17 -45.62 -17.95
C ALA A 277 19.06 -45.91 -18.99
N PHE A 278 18.20 -44.92 -19.24
CA PHE A 278 17.26 -44.98 -20.36
C PHE A 278 17.94 -44.62 -21.68
N ALA A 279 17.70 -45.40 -22.72
CA ALA A 279 18.19 -45.15 -24.07
C ALA A 279 17.54 -43.90 -24.69
N ALA A 280 18.27 -43.23 -25.58
CA ALA A 280 17.75 -42.07 -26.30
C ALA A 280 16.65 -42.48 -27.31
N PRO A 281 15.54 -41.71 -27.41
CA PRO A 281 14.52 -41.95 -28.43
C PRO A 281 15.04 -41.58 -29.84
N PRO A 282 14.47 -42.17 -30.91
CA PRO A 282 14.81 -41.80 -32.28
C PRO A 282 14.43 -40.34 -32.58
N ARG A 283 15.22 -39.67 -33.43
CA ARG A 283 14.90 -38.32 -33.90
C ARG A 283 13.62 -38.36 -34.75
N GLN A 284 12.59 -37.62 -34.33
CA GLN A 284 11.50 -37.25 -35.23
C GLN A 284 11.99 -36.22 -36.26
N PRO A 285 11.43 -36.18 -37.48
CA PRO A 285 11.73 -35.11 -38.43
C PRO A 285 11.16 -33.79 -37.90
N GLN A 286 12.01 -32.77 -37.76
CA GLN A 286 11.56 -31.40 -37.59
C GLN A 286 11.29 -30.80 -38.98
N ASP A 287 10.05 -30.44 -39.27
CA ASP A 287 9.78 -29.32 -40.18
C ASP A 287 8.39 -28.68 -39.95
N GLU A 288 8.03 -27.71 -40.77
CA GLU A 288 6.76 -26.96 -40.87
C GLU A 288 6.36 -26.03 -39.70
N SER A 289 6.70 -26.33 -38.44
CA SER A 289 6.27 -25.48 -37.30
C SER A 289 6.94 -24.10 -37.25
N HIS A 290 8.21 -24.00 -37.66
CA HIS A 290 9.01 -22.78 -37.49
C HIS A 290 8.74 -21.73 -38.59
N ALA A 291 8.39 -22.15 -39.80
CA ALA A 291 8.08 -21.23 -40.90
C ALA A 291 6.85 -20.35 -40.57
N GLY A 292 5.77 -20.97 -40.08
CA GLY A 292 4.57 -20.24 -39.65
C GLY A 292 4.84 -19.28 -38.49
N SER A 293 5.66 -19.67 -37.52
CA SER A 293 6.06 -18.81 -36.40
C SER A 293 6.87 -17.60 -36.86
N ALA A 294 7.86 -17.79 -37.75
CA ALA A 294 8.66 -16.71 -38.30
C ALA A 294 7.82 -15.70 -39.10
N VAL A 295 6.91 -16.18 -39.96
CA VAL A 295 5.99 -15.31 -40.71
C VAL A 295 5.07 -14.53 -39.77
N LEU A 296 4.52 -15.18 -38.73
CA LEU A 296 3.69 -14.50 -37.74
C LEU A 296 4.44 -13.36 -37.03
N ILE A 297 5.70 -13.58 -36.64
CA ILE A 297 6.54 -12.58 -35.98
C ILE A 297 6.83 -11.39 -36.92
N VAL A 298 7.12 -11.65 -38.20
CA VAL A 298 7.32 -10.59 -39.20
C VAL A 298 6.04 -9.79 -39.44
N VAL A 299 4.87 -10.45 -39.55
CA VAL A 299 3.58 -9.75 -39.73
C VAL A 299 3.23 -8.90 -38.49
N LEU A 300 3.42 -9.44 -37.28
CA LEU A 300 3.14 -8.71 -36.03
C LEU A 300 4.09 -7.53 -35.82
N THR A 301 5.38 -7.66 -36.15
CA THR A 301 6.35 -6.55 -36.02
C THR A 301 6.10 -5.45 -37.05
N LEU A 302 5.75 -5.79 -38.30
CA LEU A 302 5.31 -4.81 -39.31
C LEU A 302 4.00 -4.11 -38.91
N ALA A 303 3.02 -4.83 -38.36
CA ALA A 303 1.77 -4.25 -37.87
C ALA A 303 2.01 -3.29 -36.69
N LEU A 304 2.86 -3.66 -35.74
CA LEU A 304 3.25 -2.79 -34.63
C LEU A 304 3.98 -1.53 -35.11
N ALA A 305 4.91 -1.67 -36.06
CA ALA A 305 5.62 -0.55 -36.66
C ALA A 305 4.66 0.41 -37.40
N ALA A 306 3.68 -0.12 -38.14
CA ALA A 306 2.66 0.68 -38.81
C ALA A 306 1.75 1.44 -37.82
N LEU A 307 1.38 0.82 -36.69
CA LEU A 307 0.61 1.48 -35.63
C LEU A 307 1.41 2.58 -34.93
N ILE A 308 2.70 2.34 -34.66
CA ILE A 308 3.62 3.35 -34.10
C ILE A 308 3.78 4.52 -35.08
N PHE A 309 4.04 4.24 -36.36
CA PHE A 309 4.20 5.27 -37.39
C PHE A 309 2.91 6.08 -37.59
N ARG A 310 1.73 5.43 -37.63
CA ARG A 310 0.44 6.12 -37.66
C ARG A 310 0.23 7.02 -36.45
N ARG A 311 0.61 6.58 -35.24
CA ARG A 311 0.52 7.40 -34.02
C ARG A 311 1.46 8.60 -34.05
N ILE A 312 2.68 8.44 -34.57
CA ILE A 312 3.65 9.53 -34.74
C ILE A 312 3.15 10.53 -35.78
N TYR A 313 2.68 10.05 -36.94
CA TYR A 313 2.17 10.88 -38.03
C TYR A 313 0.98 11.75 -37.60
N LEU A 314 -0.03 11.14 -36.95
CA LEU A 314 -1.18 11.87 -36.39
C LEU A 314 -0.78 12.87 -35.28
N ALA A 315 0.33 12.63 -34.58
CA ALA A 315 0.89 13.55 -33.59
C ALA A 315 1.80 14.65 -34.20
N GLN A 316 2.16 14.53 -35.48
CA GLN A 316 2.91 15.55 -36.23
C GLN A 316 1.98 16.46 -37.04
N GLU A 317 0.88 15.95 -37.61
CA GLU A 317 -0.18 16.80 -38.21
C GLU A 317 -0.73 17.77 -37.16
N TYR A 318 -1.01 17.29 -35.95
CA TYR A 318 -1.41 18.10 -34.78
C TYR A 318 -0.39 19.16 -34.32
N LYS A 319 0.75 19.28 -35.00
CA LYS A 319 1.83 20.21 -34.69
C LYS A 319 2.13 21.23 -35.79
N PHE A 320 1.39 21.20 -36.90
CA PHE A 320 1.55 22.14 -38.03
C PHE A 320 0.37 23.12 -38.22
N ASP A 321 -0.79 22.87 -37.60
CA ASP A 321 -1.96 23.78 -37.67
C ASP A 321 -1.87 24.97 -36.68
N TYR A 322 -0.70 25.61 -36.59
CA TYR A 322 -0.52 26.89 -35.89
C TYR A 322 0.41 27.84 -36.68
N GLU A 323 -0.03 29.09 -36.80
CA GLU A 323 0.57 30.22 -37.54
C GLU A 323 0.51 30.17 -39.07
N LEU A 324 -0.67 30.52 -39.60
CA LEU A 324 -0.84 31.36 -40.79
C LEU A 324 -2.13 32.19 -40.69
#